data_AF-A0A7W1A7M7-F1
#
_entry.id   AF-A0A7W1A7M7-F1
#
_cell.length_a   1.000
_cell.length_b   1.000
_cell.length_c   1.000
_cell.angle_alpha   90.00
_cell.angle_beta   90.00
_cell.angle_gamma   90.00
#
_symmetry.space_group_name_H-M   'P 1'
#
loop_
_entity.id
_entity.type
_entity.pdbx_description
1 polymer ?
#
loop_
_entity_poly.entity_id
_entity_poly.type
_entity_poly.pdbx_seq_one_letter_code
_entity_poly.pdbx_strand_id
1 'polypeptide(L)' 'VVQGRKLTSYHSIQTDLKNAGADWVDAEVVTDQGLVTSRQPSDIPAFSRKFIEEIGEGKHERTV' A
#
# COMPACT_ATOMS: atom_id res chain seq x y z
N VAL A 1 -6.08 8.65 7.27
CA VAL A 1 -5.89 7.91 6.00
C VAL A 1 -5.25 6.55 6.25
N VAL A 2 -4.08 6.48 6.89
CA VAL A 2 -3.31 5.23 7.05
C VAL A 2 -3.59 4.41 8.32
N GLN A 3 -4.22 5.01 9.34
CA GLN A 3 -4.53 4.33 10.59
C GLN A 3 -5.38 3.07 10.35
N GLY A 4 -4.93 1.93 10.86
CA GLY A 4 -5.58 0.62 10.72
C GLY A 4 -5.40 -0.04 9.35
N ARG A 5 -4.72 0.61 8.39
CA ARG A 5 -4.49 0.05 7.05
C ARG A 5 -3.20 -0.74 6.99
N LYS A 6 -3.22 -1.81 6.22
CA LYS A 6 -2.02 -2.58 5.85
C LYS A 6 -1.33 -1.93 4.65
N LEU A 7 -0.05 -1.61 4.77
CA LEU A 7 0.70 -0.97 3.68
C LEU A 7 2.19 -1.25 3.78
N THR A 8 2.93 -0.83 2.76
CA THR A 8 4.39 -0.78 2.78
C THR A 8 4.89 0.59 2.31
N SER A 9 6.20 0.84 2.38
CA SER A 9 6.81 2.11 1.98
C SER A 9 8.31 2.01 1.80
N TYR A 10 8.92 3.10 1.34
CA TYR A 10 10.37 3.27 1.50
C TYR A 10 10.76 3.13 2.97
N HIS A 11 11.89 2.46 3.22
CA HIS A 11 12.30 2.08 4.57
C HIS A 11 12.49 3.29 5.50
N SER A 12 12.92 4.43 4.96
CA SER A 12 13.18 5.65 5.74
C SER A 12 11.95 6.24 6.43
N ILE A 13 10.73 5.94 5.95
CA ILE A 13 9.47 6.45 6.52
C ILE A 13 8.64 5.36 7.23
N GLN A 14 9.20 4.14 7.36
CA GLN A 14 8.53 3.01 8.01
C GLN A 14 8.09 3.36 9.43
N THR A 15 8.98 3.98 10.23
CA THR A 15 8.71 4.32 11.63
C THR A 15 7.57 5.33 11.73
N ASP A 16 7.51 6.31 10.84
CA ASP A 16 6.46 7.33 10.83
C ASP A 16 5.08 6.71 10.52
N LEU A 17 5.04 5.75 9.59
CA LEU A 17 3.81 5.04 9.24
C LEU A 17 3.30 4.15 10.38
N LYS A 18 4.21 3.45 11.06
CA LYS A 18 3.88 2.67 12.28
C LYS A 18 3.34 3.59 13.37
N ASN A 19 3.99 4.74 13.61
CA ASN A 19 3.54 5.73 14.58
C ASN A 19 2.17 6.35 14.22
N ALA A 20 1.87 6.48 12.93
CA ALA A 20 0.56 6.90 12.43
C ALA A 20 -0.52 5.79 12.48
N GLY A 21 -0.19 4.62 13.03
CA GLY A 21 -1.11 3.51 13.24
C GLY A 21 -1.31 2.60 12.03
N ALA A 22 -0.41 2.61 11.05
CA ALA A 22 -0.44 1.66 9.93
C ALA A 22 0.11 0.28 10.34
N ASP A 23 -0.49 -0.78 9.80
CA ASP A 23 0.09 -2.13 9.81
C ASP A 23 1.12 -2.24 8.68
N TRP A 24 2.32 -1.74 8.97
CA TRP A 24 3.41 -1.74 8.00
C TRP A 24 4.04 -3.12 7.86
N VAL A 25 4.14 -3.61 6.62
CA VAL A 25 4.78 -4.90 6.29
C VAL A 25 5.90 -4.74 5.26
N ASP A 26 6.92 -5.58 5.36
CA ASP A 26 7.98 -5.68 4.37
C ASP A 26 7.54 -6.61 3.23
N ALA A 27 6.92 -6.03 2.21
CA ALA A 27 6.45 -6.74 1.01
C ALA A 27 6.66 -5.86 -0.23
N GLU A 28 6.91 -6.46 -1.39
CA GLU A 28 7.16 -5.71 -2.64
C GLU A 28 5.98 -4.79 -3.03
N VAL A 29 4.76 -5.28 -2.82
CA VAL A 29 3.51 -4.55 -3.07
C VAL A 29 2.49 -4.93 -2.01
N VAL A 30 1.73 -3.94 -1.55
CA VAL A 30 0.59 -4.14 -0.64
C VAL A 30 -0.60 -3.38 -1.19
N THR A 31 -1.76 -4.04 -1.20
CA THR A 31 -3.05 -3.42 -1.50
C THR A 31 -3.95 -3.49 -0.27
N ASP A 32 -4.58 -2.36 0.06
CA ASP A 32 -5.64 -2.31 1.07
C ASP A 32 -6.72 -1.28 0.69
N GLN A 33 -7.94 -1.78 0.38
CA GLN A 33 -9.10 -0.98 -0.02
C GLN A 33 -8.77 0.05 -1.14
N GLY A 34 -8.15 -0.41 -2.23
CA GLY A 34 -7.74 0.42 -3.36
C GLY A 34 -6.48 1.27 -3.14
N LEU A 35 -5.84 1.21 -1.96
CA LEU A 35 -4.53 1.80 -1.73
C LEU A 35 -3.43 0.81 -2.10
N VAL A 36 -2.71 1.08 -3.19
CA VAL A 36 -1.54 0.29 -3.62
C VAL A 36 -0.26 0.99 -3.17
N THR A 37 0.64 0.26 -2.50
CA THR A 37 1.92 0.78 -1.99
C THR A 37 3.07 -0.20 -2.28
N SER A 38 4.31 0.30 -2.39
CA SER A 38 5.53 -0.49 -2.65
C SER A 38 6.75 0.08 -1.91
N ARG A 39 7.83 -0.69 -1.78
CA ARG A 39 8.98 -0.28 -0.95
C ARG A 39 9.98 0.60 -1.68
N GLN A 40 10.29 0.29 -2.94
CA GLN A 40 11.44 0.88 -3.63
C GLN A 40 11.32 0.79 -5.16
N PRO A 41 12.17 1.49 -5.95
CA PRO A 41 12.06 1.48 -7.41
C PRO A 41 12.15 0.10 -8.07
N SER A 42 12.87 -0.85 -7.48
CA SER A 42 12.91 -2.23 -8.01
C SER A 42 11.55 -2.94 -7.96
N ASP A 43 10.63 -2.47 -7.11
CA ASP A 43 9.29 -3.04 -6.94
C ASP A 43 8.27 -2.44 -7.94
N ILE A 44 8.68 -1.46 -8.77
CA ILE A 44 7.80 -0.84 -9.79
C ILE A 44 7.08 -1.87 -10.67
N PRO A 45 7.72 -2.95 -11.16
CA PRO A 45 6.99 -3.95 -11.95
C PRO A 45 5.84 -4.60 -11.18
N ALA A 46 6.00 -4.89 -9.89
CA ALA A 46 4.94 -5.45 -9.05
C ALA A 46 3.85 -4.41 -8.75
N PHE A 47 4.26 -3.19 -8.41
CA PHE A 47 3.37 -2.06 -8.20
C PHE A 47 2.49 -1.79 -9.42
N SER A 48 3.08 -1.64 -10.62
CA SER A 48 2.34 -1.31 -11.83
C SER A 48 1.35 -2.40 -12.22
N ARG A 49 1.71 -3.69 -12.09
CA ARG A 49 0.78 -4.79 -12.33
C ARG A 49 -0.43 -4.71 -11.40
N LYS A 50 -0.19 -4.55 -10.10
CA LYS A 50 -1.26 -4.50 -9.12
C LYS A 50 -2.12 -3.24 -9.27
N PHE A 51 -1.52 -2.10 -9.58
CA PHE A 51 -2.25 -0.85 -9.83
C PHE A 51 -3.20 -0.95 -11.01
N ILE A 52 -2.80 -1.60 -12.11
CA ILE A 52 -3.67 -1.84 -13.27
C ILE A 52 -4.83 -2.78 -12.91
N GLU A 53 -4.55 -3.83 -12.13
CA GLU A 53 -5.55 -4.77 -11.62
C GLU A 53 -6.63 -4.04 -10.80
N GLU A 54 -6.24 -3.25 -9.79
CA GLU A 54 -7.19 -2.50 -8.93
C GLU A 54 -8.06 -1.53 -9.73
N ILE A 55 -7.50 -0.86 -10.75
CA ILE A 55 -8.30 0.01 -11.64
C ILE A 55 -9.35 -0.81 -12.42
N GLY A 56 -8.99 -2.02 -12.83
CA GLY A 56 -9.90 -2.94 -13.53
C GLY A 56 -11.03 -3.49 -12.64
N GLU A 57 -10.78 -3.67 -11.34
CA GLU A 57 -11.76 -4.16 -10.36
C GLU A 57 -12.88 -3.13 -10.06
N GLY A 58 -12.59 -1.83 -10.20
CA GLY A 58 -13.57 -0.76 -10.05
C GLY A 58 -13.57 -0.12 -8.65
N LYS A 59 -14.73 0.39 -8.19
CA LYS A 59 -14.79 1.15 -6.93
C LYS A 59 -14.79 0.20 -5.73
N HIS A 60 -13.80 0.35 -4.85
CA HIS A 60 -13.84 -0.27 -3.53
C HIS A 60 -14.76 0.52 -2.59
N GLU A 61 -15.59 -0.19 -1.83
CA GLU A 61 -16.41 0.45 -0.80
C GLU A 61 -15.50 1.04 0.29
N ARG A 62 -15.66 2.34 0.57
CA ARG A 62 -15.05 2.91 1.77
C ARG A 62 -15.81 2.38 2.97
N THR A 63 -15.17 1.56 3.79
CA THR A 63 -15.66 1.31 5.14
C THR A 63 -15.56 2.63 5.91
N VAL A 64 -16.72 3.15 6.33
CA VAL A 64 -16.86 4.33 7.20
C VAL A 64 -16.52 4.01 8.64
#